data_AF-A0A382SL37-F1
#
_entry.id   AF-A0A382SL37-F1
#
_cell.length_a   1.000
_cell.length_b   1.000
_cell.length_c   1.000
_cell.angle_alpha   90.00
_cell.angle_beta   90.00
_cell.angle_gamma   90.00
#
_symmetry.space_group_name_H-M   'P 1'
#
loop_
_entity.id
_entity.type
_entity.pdbx_description
1 polymer ?
#
loop_
_entity_poly.entity_id
_entity_poly.type
_entity_poly.pdbx_seq_one_letter_code
_entity_poly.pdbx_strand_id
1 'polypeptide(L)'
;MKNKQNGLTLIELIMVMIILGVLAAVAIPRYMDTIENAEESGEDAIITNVEAALENYAVHKLLDSGRRIWPDNPFTALKVVPDTYTEDGTWPNTDNEWTFVDGDPAYISHQRADNSRWKWEYDAGINTGTDDDTTGYLDGREAVE
;
A
#
# COMPACT_ATOMS: atom_id res chain seq x y z
N MET A 1 33.38 -33.82 45.00
CA MET A 1 32.23 -33.82 44.08
C MET A 1 32.79 -33.71 42.65
N LYS A 2 32.63 -34.73 41.80
CA LYS A 2 33.12 -34.70 40.40
C LYS A 2 32.03 -34.10 39.52
N ASN A 3 32.25 -32.89 39.03
CA ASN A 3 31.40 -32.28 38.01
C ASN A 3 31.59 -33.04 36.69
N LYS A 4 30.57 -33.78 36.23
CA LYS A 4 30.51 -34.29 34.86
C LYS A 4 30.29 -33.09 33.94
N GLN A 5 31.34 -32.64 33.27
CA GLN A 5 31.20 -31.72 32.14
C GLN A 5 30.67 -32.54 30.96
N ASN A 6 29.35 -32.51 30.75
CA ASN A 6 28.72 -33.03 29.55
C ASN A 6 28.98 -32.01 28.43
N GLY A 7 30.06 -32.20 27.67
CA GLY A 7 30.32 -31.42 26.46
C GLY A 7 29.36 -31.83 25.35
N LEU A 8 28.84 -30.83 24.61
CA LEU A 8 28.10 -31.04 23.36
C LEU A 8 28.95 -31.84 22.37
N THR A 9 28.36 -32.84 21.73
CA THR A 9 29.05 -33.61 20.70
C THR A 9 29.03 -32.87 19.35
N LEU A 10 30.08 -33.03 18.54
CA LEU A 10 30.12 -32.48 17.18
C LEU A 10 28.95 -32.98 16.33
N ILE A 11 28.53 -34.23 16.53
CA ILE A 11 27.41 -34.82 15.78
C ILE A 11 26.07 -34.18 16.15
N GLU A 12 25.83 -33.84 17.41
CA GLU A 12 24.63 -33.10 17.81
C GLU A 12 24.56 -31.74 17.13
N LEU A 13 25.68 -31.01 17.09
CA LEU A 13 25.72 -29.71 16.44
C LEU A 13 25.44 -29.81 14.93
N ILE A 14 25.99 -30.83 14.26
CA ILE A 14 25.78 -31.07 12.82
C ILE A 14 24.32 -31.46 12.54
N MET A 15 23.72 -32.34 13.34
CA MET A 15 22.32 -32.73 13.17
C MET A 15 21.37 -31.52 13.33
N VAL A 16 21.62 -30.66 14.31
CA VAL A 16 20.84 -29.42 14.50
C VAL A 16 20.99 -28.51 13.28
N MET A 17 22.20 -28.32 12.76
CA MET A 17 22.43 -27.50 11.57
C MET A 17 21.70 -28.04 10.33
N ILE A 18 21.68 -29.37 10.13
CA ILE A 18 20.94 -29.99 9.04
C ILE A 18 19.44 -29.73 9.17
N ILE A 19 18.87 -29.91 10.37
CA ILE A 19 17.44 -29.67 10.62
C ILE A 19 17.10 -28.18 10.37
N LEU A 20 17.90 -27.26 10.92
CA LEU A 20 17.71 -25.82 10.69
C LEU A 20 17.86 -25.45 9.21
N GLY A 21 18.77 -26.10 8.47
CA GLY A 21 18.93 -25.90 7.04
C GLY A 21 17.69 -26.27 6.23
N VAL A 22 17.09 -27.44 6.52
CA VAL A 22 15.84 -27.87 5.85
C VAL A 22 14.66 -26.96 6.24
N LEU A 23 14.55 -26.59 7.52
CA LEU A 23 13.49 -25.70 8.00
C LEU A 23 13.61 -24.31 7.35
N ALA A 24 14.81 -23.74 7.29
CA ALA A 24 15.04 -22.44 6.66
C ALA A 24 14.68 -22.44 5.16
N ALA A 25 15.04 -23.51 4.44
CA ALA A 25 14.74 -23.64 3.01
C ALA A 25 13.23 -23.59 2.69
N VAL A 26 12.38 -24.08 3.60
CA VAL A 26 10.91 -24.06 3.41
C VAL A 26 10.26 -22.84 4.05
N ALA A 27 10.78 -22.37 5.19
CA ALA A 27 10.18 -21.27 5.95
C ALA A 27 10.41 -19.91 5.28
N ILE A 28 11.59 -19.66 4.72
CA ILE A 28 11.92 -18.34 4.14
C ILE A 28 10.99 -18.00 2.96
N PRO A 29 10.80 -18.85 1.93
CA PRO A 29 9.94 -18.51 0.80
C PRO A 29 8.50 -18.25 1.24
N ARG A 30 7.94 -19.10 2.11
CA ARG A 30 6.58 -18.94 2.64
C ARG A 30 6.41 -17.65 3.42
N TYR A 31 7.44 -17.23 4.15
CA TYR A 31 7.40 -15.99 4.91
C TYR A 31 7.39 -14.77 3.97
N MET A 32 8.17 -14.79 2.90
CA MET A 32 8.15 -13.74 1.87
C MET A 32 6.77 -13.62 1.23
N ASP A 33 6.17 -14.73 0.79
CA ASP A 33 4.81 -14.74 0.24
C ASP A 33 3.80 -14.17 1.25
N THR A 34 3.97 -14.46 2.53
CA THR A 34 3.06 -13.96 3.58
C THR A 34 3.17 -12.45 3.76
N ILE A 35 4.38 -11.88 3.66
CA ILE A 35 4.59 -10.44 3.73
C ILE A 35 3.93 -9.76 2.53
N GLU A 36 4.21 -10.25 1.32
CA GLU A 36 3.66 -9.69 0.09
C GLU A 36 2.12 -9.66 0.11
N ASN A 37 1.48 -10.77 0.51
CA ASN A 37 0.03 -10.84 0.64
C ASN A 37 -0.51 -9.86 1.72
N ALA A 38 0.25 -9.63 2.79
CA ALA A 38 -0.15 -8.70 3.85
C ALA A 38 -0.04 -7.25 3.40
N GLU A 39 1.01 -6.90 2.66
CA GLU A 39 1.17 -5.58 2.03
C GLU A 39 0.06 -5.33 1.01
N GLU A 40 -0.21 -6.31 0.14
CA GLU A 40 -1.31 -6.27 -0.84
C GLU A 40 -2.67 -6.02 -0.17
N SER A 41 -2.97 -6.78 0.89
CA SER A 41 -4.21 -6.61 1.65
C SER A 41 -4.30 -5.25 2.35
N GLY A 42 -3.16 -4.70 2.77
CA GLY A 42 -3.07 -3.37 3.38
C GLY A 42 -3.34 -2.26 2.36
N GLU A 43 -2.79 -2.38 1.16
CA GLU A 43 -3.07 -1.47 0.04
C GLU A 43 -4.55 -1.49 -0.32
N ASP A 44 -5.14 -2.68 -0.48
CA ASP A 44 -6.56 -2.82 -0.81
C ASP A 44 -7.46 -2.16 0.25
N ALA A 45 -7.11 -2.28 1.53
CA ALA A 45 -7.83 -1.64 2.62
C ALA A 45 -7.74 -0.10 2.57
N ILE A 46 -6.56 0.44 2.23
CA ILE A 46 -6.35 1.89 2.09
C ILE A 46 -7.16 2.40 0.89
N ILE A 47 -7.06 1.74 -0.26
CA ILE A 47 -7.75 2.14 -1.49
C ILE A 47 -9.27 2.07 -1.32
N THR A 48 -9.80 1.00 -0.71
CA THR A 48 -11.23 0.89 -0.39
C THR A 48 -11.69 2.03 0.51
N ASN A 49 -10.85 2.45 1.46
CA ASN A 49 -11.15 3.58 2.34
C ASN A 49 -11.10 4.92 1.58
N VAL A 50 -10.15 5.10 0.66
CA VAL A 50 -10.08 6.25 -0.25
C VAL A 50 -11.36 6.33 -1.08
N GLU A 51 -11.79 5.25 -1.74
CA GLU A 51 -13.03 5.21 -2.53
C GLU A 51 -14.24 5.62 -1.69
N ALA A 52 -14.39 5.02 -0.50
CA ALA A 52 -15.49 5.36 0.41
C ALA A 52 -15.43 6.83 0.85
N ALA A 53 -14.23 7.36 1.09
CA ALA A 53 -14.04 8.76 1.47
C ALA A 53 -14.38 9.72 0.32
N LEU A 54 -13.95 9.41 -0.90
CA LEU A 54 -14.28 10.15 -2.12
C LEU A 54 -15.79 10.21 -2.35
N GLU A 55 -16.47 9.09 -2.17
CA GLU A 55 -17.93 9.02 -2.27
C GLU A 55 -18.63 9.89 -1.22
N ASN A 56 -18.19 9.82 0.03
CA ASN A 56 -18.72 10.69 1.09
C ASN A 56 -18.45 12.17 0.80
N TYR A 57 -17.25 12.51 0.33
CA TYR A 57 -16.89 13.87 -0.06
C TYR A 57 -17.80 14.38 -1.19
N ALA A 58 -18.04 13.56 -2.20
CA ALA A 58 -18.93 13.89 -3.31
C ALA A 58 -20.38 14.12 -2.86
N VAL A 59 -20.88 13.32 -1.91
CA VAL A 59 -22.20 13.52 -1.30
C VAL A 59 -22.26 14.84 -0.52
N HIS A 60 -21.23 15.18 0.25
CA HIS A 60 -21.17 16.46 0.95
C HIS A 60 -21.17 17.64 -0.02
N LYS A 61 -20.36 17.57 -1.09
CA LYS A 61 -20.38 18.60 -2.14
C LYS A 61 -21.74 18.70 -2.84
N LEU A 62 -22.43 17.58 -3.06
CA LEU A 62 -23.78 17.62 -3.63
C LEU A 62 -24.75 18.43 -2.75
N LEU A 63 -24.65 18.33 -1.43
CA LEU A 63 -25.50 19.09 -0.51
C LEU A 63 -25.12 20.58 -0.47
N ASP A 64 -23.83 20.90 -0.55
CA ASP A 64 -23.32 22.26 -0.40
C ASP A 64 -23.36 23.08 -1.70
N SER A 65 -22.94 22.48 -2.81
CA SER A 65 -22.81 23.13 -4.13
C SER A 65 -23.84 22.62 -5.15
N GLY A 66 -24.71 21.68 -4.77
CA GLY A 66 -25.70 21.10 -5.68
C GLY A 66 -25.10 20.10 -6.69
N ARG A 67 -23.81 19.75 -6.57
CA ARG A 67 -23.10 18.88 -7.51
C ARG A 67 -22.17 17.89 -6.82
N ARG A 68 -22.11 16.67 -7.35
CA ARG A 68 -21.13 15.64 -6.93
C ARG A 68 -19.78 15.95 -7.56
N ILE A 69 -18.75 16.08 -6.73
CA ILE A 69 -17.40 16.49 -7.14
C ILE A 69 -16.40 15.69 -6.31
N TRP A 70 -15.39 15.11 -6.95
CA TRP A 70 -14.22 14.54 -6.26
C TRP A 70 -13.14 15.64 -6.09
N PRO A 71 -12.32 15.59 -5.04
CA PRO A 71 -11.25 16.56 -4.82
C PRO A 71 -10.07 16.33 -5.77
N ASP A 72 -9.27 17.35 -6.07
CA ASP A 72 -8.10 17.20 -6.95
C ASP A 72 -7.08 16.17 -6.40
N ASN A 73 -6.88 16.15 -5.08
CA ASN A 73 -6.07 15.14 -4.40
C ASN A 73 -6.98 14.18 -3.61
N PRO A 74 -6.96 12.87 -3.88
CA PRO A 74 -7.85 11.89 -3.26
C PRO A 74 -7.65 11.74 -1.75
N PHE A 75 -6.44 11.97 -1.23
CA PHE A 75 -6.16 11.91 0.21
C PHE A 75 -6.85 13.04 0.99
N THR A 76 -7.28 14.11 0.31
CA THR A 76 -8.06 15.21 0.92
C THR A 76 -9.43 14.75 1.42
N ALA A 77 -10.00 13.71 0.79
CA ALA A 77 -11.28 13.15 1.21
C ALA A 77 -11.17 12.35 2.51
N LEU A 78 -9.99 11.83 2.83
CA LEU A 78 -9.77 11.01 4.02
C LEU A 78 -9.81 11.86 5.29
N LYS A 79 -10.48 11.33 6.31
CA LYS A 79 -10.44 11.91 7.66
C LYS A 79 -9.07 11.74 8.33
N VAL A 80 -8.42 10.60 8.08
CA VAL A 80 -7.09 10.26 8.59
C VAL A 80 -6.34 9.67 7.40
N VAL A 81 -5.27 10.37 6.98
CA VAL A 81 -4.37 9.89 5.95
C VAL A 81 -3.44 8.81 6.54
N PRO A 82 -2.89 7.88 5.73
CA PRO A 82 -1.85 6.97 6.19
C PRO A 82 -0.67 7.74 6.81
N ASP A 83 -0.10 7.23 7.90
CA ASP A 83 1.03 7.89 8.58
C ASP A 83 2.28 8.03 7.68
N THR A 84 2.36 7.20 6.64
CA THR A 84 3.43 7.19 5.64
C THR A 84 3.08 7.97 4.37
N TYR A 85 1.95 8.69 4.35
CA TYR A 85 1.59 9.57 3.25
C TYR A 85 2.46 10.83 3.24
N THR A 86 3.03 11.17 2.08
CA THR A 86 3.80 12.40 1.87
C THR A 86 3.17 13.25 0.78
N GLU A 87 3.20 14.57 0.98
CA GLU A 87 2.59 15.58 0.08
C GLU A 87 3.60 16.12 -0.95
N ASP A 88 4.70 15.41 -1.21
CA ASP A 88 5.75 15.93 -2.07
C ASP A 88 5.41 15.92 -3.58
N GLY A 89 4.34 15.22 -3.95
CA GLY A 89 3.85 15.13 -5.32
C GLY A 89 4.74 14.29 -6.24
N THR A 90 5.65 13.49 -5.68
CA THR A 90 6.61 12.68 -6.42
C THR A 90 6.34 11.20 -6.28
N TRP A 91 6.97 10.39 -7.14
CA TRP A 91 6.95 8.94 -6.96
C TRP A 91 7.58 8.58 -5.62
N PRO A 92 7.02 7.59 -4.89
CA PRO A 92 7.55 7.17 -3.61
C PRO A 92 9.01 6.74 -3.78
N ASN A 93 9.79 7.12 -2.78
CA ASN A 93 11.23 6.92 -2.70
C ASN A 93 11.65 6.24 -1.39
N THR A 94 10.73 6.11 -0.45
CA THR A 94 10.91 5.46 0.85
C THR A 94 9.97 4.26 0.99
N ASP A 95 10.37 3.27 1.78
CA ASP A 95 9.57 2.05 2.00
C ASP A 95 8.27 2.35 2.75
N ASN A 96 7.17 1.75 2.28
CA ASN A 96 5.79 1.93 2.74
C ASN A 96 5.22 3.34 2.51
N GLU A 97 5.89 4.16 1.72
CA GLU A 97 5.46 5.53 1.43
C GLU A 97 4.27 5.54 0.48
N TRP A 98 3.26 6.35 0.82
CA TRP A 98 2.13 6.68 -0.05
C TRP A 98 2.31 8.09 -0.59
N THR A 99 2.05 8.29 -1.88
CA THR A 99 2.05 9.62 -2.48
C THR A 99 0.88 9.77 -3.44
N PHE A 100 0.56 11.03 -3.76
CA PHE A 100 -0.32 11.37 -4.89
C PHE A 100 0.52 12.15 -5.90
N VAL A 101 0.67 11.59 -7.10
CA VAL A 101 1.39 12.19 -8.21
C VAL A 101 0.36 12.81 -9.15
N ASP A 102 0.27 14.14 -9.11
CA ASP A 102 -0.60 14.89 -10.00
C ASP A 102 -0.07 14.85 -11.45
N GLY A 103 -0.97 14.84 -12.42
CA GLY A 103 -0.63 14.64 -13.82
C GLY A 103 -1.83 14.37 -14.71
N ASP A 104 -1.57 14.07 -15.98
CA ASP A 104 -2.56 13.61 -16.96
C ASP A 104 -2.02 12.33 -17.64
N PRO A 105 -2.37 11.14 -17.13
CA PRO A 105 -3.24 10.88 -15.97
C PRO A 105 -2.54 11.08 -14.60
N ALA A 106 -3.31 11.25 -13.53
CA ALA A 106 -2.83 11.35 -12.14
C ALA A 106 -2.86 9.97 -11.43
N TYR A 107 -2.04 9.81 -10.40
CA TYR A 107 -1.88 8.53 -9.71
C TYR A 107 -1.83 8.65 -8.19
N ILE A 108 -2.54 7.75 -7.50
CA ILE A 108 -2.14 7.33 -6.15
C ILE A 108 -1.00 6.34 -6.32
N SER A 109 0.08 6.46 -5.55
CA SER A 109 1.20 5.52 -5.62
C SER A 109 1.70 5.08 -4.25
N HIS A 110 2.21 3.85 -4.19
CA HIS A 110 2.76 3.22 -3.01
C HIS A 110 4.06 2.47 -3.34
N GLN A 111 5.04 2.49 -2.44
CA GLN A 111 6.23 1.64 -2.50
C GLN A 111 6.22 0.63 -1.34
N ARG A 112 6.31 -0.66 -1.64
CA ARG A 112 6.41 -1.74 -0.65
C ARG A 112 7.83 -1.85 -0.06
N ALA A 113 8.01 -2.66 0.97
CA ALA A 113 9.31 -2.86 1.62
C ALA A 113 10.36 -3.56 0.74
N ASP A 114 9.95 -4.17 -0.37
CA ASP A 114 10.83 -4.76 -1.38
C ASP A 114 11.19 -3.80 -2.52
N ASN A 115 10.84 -2.51 -2.38
CA ASN A 115 10.97 -1.46 -3.39
C ASN A 115 10.10 -1.64 -4.64
N SER A 116 9.20 -2.63 -4.67
CA SER A 116 8.18 -2.69 -5.70
C SER A 116 7.22 -1.50 -5.55
N ARG A 117 6.81 -0.94 -6.68
CA ARG A 117 5.93 0.22 -6.72
C ARG A 117 4.63 -0.12 -7.41
N TRP A 118 3.55 0.38 -6.84
CA TRP A 118 2.20 0.16 -7.29
C TRP A 118 1.49 1.50 -7.42
N LYS A 119 0.60 1.60 -8.39
CA LYS A 119 -0.15 2.81 -8.67
C LYS A 119 -1.62 2.49 -8.96
N TRP A 120 -2.47 3.49 -8.74
CA TRP A 120 -3.88 3.49 -9.09
C TRP A 120 -4.16 4.77 -9.83
N GLU A 121 -4.65 4.66 -11.06
CA GLU A 121 -5.02 5.83 -11.86
C GLU A 121 -6.21 6.53 -11.22
N TYR A 122 -6.09 7.84 -11.07
CA TYR A 122 -7.06 8.68 -10.42
C TYR A 122 -7.44 9.84 -11.32
N ASP A 123 -8.74 10.06 -11.48
CA ASP A 123 -9.29 11.21 -12.17
C ASP A 123 -10.41 11.82 -11.30
N ALA A 124 -10.32 13.11 -10.99
CA ALA A 124 -11.32 13.80 -10.17
C ALA A 124 -12.60 14.19 -10.95
N GLY A 125 -12.59 14.00 -12.27
CA GLY A 125 -13.59 14.45 -13.21
C GLY A 125 -13.46 15.94 -13.54
N ILE A 126 -14.21 16.36 -14.56
CA ILE A 126 -14.37 17.76 -14.91
C ILE A 126 -15.43 18.38 -14.00
N ASN A 127 -15.03 19.42 -13.26
CA ASN A 127 -15.87 20.07 -12.26
C ASN A 127 -15.97 21.59 -12.49
N THR A 128 -16.28 21.97 -13.73
CA THR A 128 -16.35 23.36 -14.17
C THR A 128 -17.74 24.00 -13.99
N GLY A 129 -18.76 23.20 -13.67
CA GLY A 129 -20.14 23.67 -13.48
C GLY A 129 -20.88 23.87 -14.80
N THR A 130 -20.40 23.23 -15.87
CA THR A 130 -21.00 23.26 -17.21
C THR A 130 -21.56 21.88 -17.57
N ASP A 131 -22.17 21.77 -18.76
CA ASP A 131 -22.65 20.49 -19.29
C ASP A 131 -21.51 19.51 -19.62
N ASP A 132 -20.24 19.97 -19.60
CA ASP A 132 -19.04 19.15 -19.86
C ASP A 132 -18.53 18.42 -18.61
N ASP A 133 -19.21 18.57 -17.46
CA ASP A 133 -18.77 17.98 -16.22
C ASP A 133 -18.83 16.44 -16.26
N THR A 134 -17.76 15.79 -15.80
CA THR A 134 -17.63 14.34 -15.75
C THR A 134 -17.48 13.86 -14.32
N THR A 135 -17.93 12.63 -14.06
CA THR A 135 -17.68 11.97 -12.77
C THR A 135 -16.27 11.39 -12.80
N GLY A 136 -15.52 11.58 -11.71
CA GLY A 136 -14.21 11.00 -11.53
C GLY A 136 -14.22 9.47 -11.45
N TYR A 137 -13.04 8.86 -11.56
CA TYR A 137 -12.83 7.43 -11.41
C TYR A 137 -11.53 7.13 -10.66
N LEU A 138 -11.48 5.94 -10.08
CA LEU A 138 -10.28 5.34 -9.50
C LEU A 138 -10.16 3.94 -10.07
N ASP A 139 -9.09 3.67 -10.80
CA ASP A 139 -8.87 2.37 -11.43
C ASP A 139 -8.17 1.38 -10.49
N GLY A 140 -8.09 0.13 -10.95
CA GLY A 140 -7.44 -0.95 -10.22
C GLY A 140 -5.94 -0.77 -10.06
N ARG A 141 -5.36 -1.61 -9.20
CA ARG A 141 -3.92 -1.62 -8.92
C ARG A 141 -3.12 -2.00 -10.16
N GLU A 142 -2.10 -1.21 -10.48
CA GLU A 142 -1.13 -1.44 -11.54
C GLU A 142 0.31 -1.42 -11.01
N ALA A 143 1.17 -2.29 -11.54
CA ALA A 143 2.59 -2.28 -11.22
C ALA A 143 3.30 -1.14 -11.96
N VAL A 144 4.29 -0.53 -11.32
CA VAL A 144 5.17 0.48 -11.94
C VAL A 144 6.43 -0.23 -12.44
N GLU A 145 6.68 -0.17 -13.75
CA GLU A 145 7.89 -0.72 -14.40
C GLU A 145 9.17 0.07 -14.08
#